data_AF-A0A350ZZ82-F1
#
_entry.id   AF-A0A350ZZ82-F1
#
_cell.length_a   1.000
_cell.length_b   1.000
_cell.length_c   1.000
_cell.angle_alpha   90.00
_cell.angle_beta   90.00
_cell.angle_gamma   90.00
#
_symmetry.space_group_name_H-M   'P 1'
#
loop_
_entity.id
_entity.type
_entity.pdbx_description
1 polymer ?
#
loop_
_entity_poly.entity_id
_entity_poly.type
_entity_poly.pdbx_seq_one_letter_code
_entity_poly.pdbx_strand_id
1 'polypeptide(L)' 'SSRESYEAYLLQIFTRNLIGPIFIEIIQRRNHLSFGEGNFGALFRSIERDQQRRGVFDHGAPASR' A
#
# COMPACT_ATOMS: atom_id res chain seq x y z
N SER A 1 38.70 -10.43 -10.05
CA SER A 1 37.63 -10.29 -11.06
C SER A 1 36.31 -10.19 -10.31
N SER A 2 35.95 -8.96 -9.96
CA SER A 2 34.79 -8.57 -9.16
C SER A 2 33.53 -8.63 -10.02
N ARG A 3 32.69 -9.65 -9.80
CA ARG A 3 31.36 -9.69 -10.40
C ARG A 3 30.37 -9.11 -9.39
N GLU A 4 29.88 -7.90 -9.68
CA GLU A 4 28.78 -7.29 -8.95
C GLU A 4 27.60 -8.26 -8.86
N SER A 5 27.24 -8.64 -7.63
CA SER A 5 25.90 -9.15 -7.34
C SER A 5 24.94 -8.02 -7.68
N TYR A 6 24.20 -8.11 -8.79
CA TYR A 6 23.10 -7.18 -9.05
C TYR A 6 22.01 -7.44 -8.01
N GLU A 7 22.16 -6.84 -6.82
CA GLU A 7 21.21 -6.93 -5.70
C GLU A 7 19.80 -6.69 -6.20
N ALA A 8 18.95 -7.71 -6.09
CA ALA A 8 17.54 -7.62 -6.45
C ALA A 8 16.81 -6.87 -5.34
N TYR A 9 16.07 -5.83 -5.68
CA TYR A 9 15.32 -5.05 -4.70
C TYR A 9 13.97 -4.58 -5.23
N LEU A 10 13.09 -4.30 -4.28
CA LEU A 10 11.77 -3.71 -4.48
C LEU A 10 11.60 -2.55 -3.48
N LEU A 11 11.42 -1.33 -3.99
CA LEU A 11 11.07 -0.16 -3.18
C LEU A 11 9.64 0.26 -3.51
N GLN A 12 8.83 0.50 -2.47
CA GLN A 12 7.43 0.89 -2.59
C GLN A 12 7.17 2.10 -1.70
N ILE A 13 6.56 3.14 -2.26
CA ILE A 13 6.14 4.34 -1.55
C ILE A 13 4.67 4.61 -1.89
N PHE A 14 3.86 4.83 -0.87
CA PHE A 14 2.45 5.19 -1.02
C PHE A 14 2.26 6.67 -0.71
N THR A 15 1.50 7.36 -1.55
CA THR A 15 1.04 8.71 -1.23
C THR A 15 -0.05 8.67 -0.16
N ARG A 16 -0.32 9.82 0.47
CA ARG A 16 -1.61 10.01 1.14
C ARG A 16 -2.74 9.99 0.11
N ASN A 17 -3.99 9.91 0.59
CA ASN A 17 -5.18 10.07 -0.23
C ASN A 17 -5.16 11.45 -0.94
N LEU A 18 -5.26 11.44 -2.27
CA LEU A 18 -5.24 12.63 -3.11
C LEU A 18 -6.65 13.19 -3.29
N ILE A 19 -7.60 12.36 -3.73
CA ILE A 19 -9.02 12.73 -3.94
C ILE A 19 -9.88 11.54 -3.48
N GLY A 20 -10.70 11.74 -2.45
CA GLY A 20 -11.50 10.64 -1.88
C GLY A 20 -10.59 9.48 -1.41
N PRO A 21 -10.90 8.21 -1.74
CA PRO A 21 -10.07 7.05 -1.41
C PRO A 21 -8.94 6.77 -2.43
N ILE A 22 -8.67 7.69 -3.37
CA ILE A 22 -7.65 7.52 -4.41
C ILE A 22 -6.27 7.90 -3.86
N PHE A 23 -5.29 7.02 -4.03
CA PHE A 23 -3.88 7.24 -3.75
C PHE A 23 -3.03 6.64 -4.89
N ILE A 24 -1.75 7.00 -4.93
CA ILE A 24 -0.80 6.48 -5.91
C ILE A 24 0.25 5.65 -5.18
N GLU A 25 0.61 4.52 -5.78
CA GLU A 25 1.78 3.73 -5.40
C GLU A 25 2.91 3.98 -6.41
N ILE A 26 4.08 4.32 -5.90
CA ILE A 26 5.31 4.43 -6.70
C ILE A 26 6.17 3.21 -6.40
N ILE A 27 6.47 2.43 -7.43
CA ILE A 27 7.24 1.18 -7.32
C ILE A 27 8.53 1.27 -8.14
N GLN A 28 9.67 0.99 -7.52
CA GLN A 28 10.95 0.79 -8.20
C GLN A 28 11.42 -0.66 -8.02
N ARG A 29 11.76 -1.31 -9.14
CA ARG A 29 12.15 -2.74 -9.19
C ARG A 29 13.53 -2.87 -9.82
N ARG A 30 14.40 -3.67 -9.22
CA ARG A 30 15.60 -4.21 -9.86
C ARG A 30 15.57 -5.72 -9.74
N ASN A 31 15.45 -6.42 -10.86
CA ASN A 31 15.43 -7.89 -10.93
C ASN A 31 14.39 -8.57 -10.00
N HIS A 32 13.30 -7.88 -9.66
CA HIS A 32 12.27 -8.36 -8.73
C HIS A 32 10.84 -8.12 -9.26
N LEU A 33 10.20 -9.17 -9.77
CA LEU A 33 8.88 -9.11 -10.44
C LEU A 33 7.68 -9.33 -9.49
N SER A 34 7.91 -9.76 -8.25
CA SER A 34 6.83 -10.07 -7.30
C SER A 34 6.19 -8.81 -6.72
N PHE A 35 4.90 -8.85 -6.42
CA PHE A 35 4.10 -7.65 -6.13
C PHE A 35 4.37 -6.96 -4.78
N GLY A 36 5.13 -7.58 -3.87
CA GLY A 36 5.42 -7.01 -2.55
C GLY A 36 4.26 -7.19 -1.57
N GLU A 37 3.78 -8.43 -1.40
CA GLU A 37 2.61 -8.79 -0.57
C GLU A 37 2.66 -8.26 0.87
N GLY A 38 3.86 -8.10 1.46
CA GLY A 38 4.01 -7.58 2.82
C GLY A 38 3.60 -6.10 3.01
N ASN A 39 3.65 -5.28 1.95
CA ASN A 39 3.39 -3.85 2.04
C ASN A 39 1.90 -3.48 2.01
N PHE A 40 1.03 -4.41 1.63
CA PHE A 40 -0.42 -4.19 1.57
C PHE A 40 -1.05 -4.02 2.95
N GLY A 41 -0.62 -4.79 3.96
CA GLY A 41 -1.20 -4.70 5.30
C GLY A 41 -0.95 -3.34 5.97
N ALA A 42 0.22 -2.73 5.75
CA ALA A 42 0.54 -1.42 6.29
C ALA A 42 -0.29 -0.30 5.63
N LEU A 43 -0.51 -0.42 4.31
CA LEU A 43 -1.36 0.47 3.54
C LEU A 43 -2.81 0.42 4.02
N PHE A 44 -3.39 -0.79 4.14
CA PHE A 44 -4.77 -0.97 4.64
C PHE A 44 -4.95 -0.33 6.02
N ARG A 45 -4.06 -0.61 6.97
CA ARG A 45 -4.12 0.00 8.32
C ARG A 45 -4.01 1.53 8.30
N SER A 46 -3.28 2.10 7.34
CA SER A 46 -3.15 3.55 7.18
C SER A 46 -4.43 4.17 6.61
N ILE A 47 -5.05 3.50 5.64
CA ILE A 47 -6.34 3.92 5.07
C ILE A 47 -7.45 3.79 6.12
N GLU A 48 -7.50 2.69 6.87
CA GLU A 48 -8.51 2.49 7.91
C GLU A 48 -8.45 3.59 8.97
N ARG A 49 -7.24 3.94 9.43
CA ARG A 49 -7.05 5.07 10.37
C ARG A 49 -7.52 6.41 9.81
N ASP A 50 -7.32 6.67 8.53
CA ASP A 50 -7.77 7.91 7.87
C ASP A 50 -9.31 7.94 7.75
N GLN A 51 -9.92 6.81 7.41
CA GLN A 51 -11.38 6.66 7.36
C GLN A 51 -12.02 6.81 8.77
N GLN A 52 -11.39 6.25 9.81
CA GLN A 52 -11.81 6.45 11.21
C GLN A 52 -11.75 7.93 11.61
N ARG A 53 -10.64 8.62 11.29
CA ARG A 53 -10.50 10.06 11.58
C ARG A 53 -11.54 10.92 10.88
N ARG A 54 -11.97 10.53 9.67
CA ARG A 54 -12.98 11.24 8.87
C ARG A 54 -14.42 10.89 9.26
N GLY A 55 -14.62 9.96 10.19
CA GLY A 55 -15.95 9.53 10.64
C GLY A 55 -16.74 8.70 9.62
N VAL A 56 -16.07 8.13 8.62
CA VAL A 56 -16.67 7.28 7.58
C VAL A 56 -16.53 5.78 7.90
N PHE A 57 -15.97 5.44 9.06
CA PHE A 57 -16.04 4.09 9.62
C PHE A 57 -17.43 3.86 10.22
N ASP A 58 -18.36 3.38 9.40
CA ASP A 58 -19.58 2.78 9.93
C ASP A 58 -19.27 1.36 10.40
N HIS A 59 -19.58 1.09 11.66
CA HIS A 59 -19.27 -0.17 12.32
C HIS A 59 -20.32 -1.19 11.91
N GLY A 60 -20.15 -1.78 10.72
CA GLY A 60 -20.89 -2.98 10.30
C GLY A 60 -22.39 -2.93 10.53
N ALA A 61 -23.13 -2.11 9.79
CA ALA A 61 -24.46 -2.56 9.42
C ALA A 61 -24.26 -3.84 8.58
N PRO A 62 -24.66 -5.04 9.05
CA PRO A 62 -24.82 -6.14 8.12
C PRO A 62 -25.74 -5.64 7.02
N ALA A 63 -25.52 -6.09 5.79
CA ALA A 63 -26.50 -5.94 4.73
C ALA A 63 -27.82 -6.57 5.22
N SER A 64 -28.66 -5.77 5.89
CA SER A 64 -30.03 -6.11 6.17
C SER A 64 -30.82 -5.80 4.90
N ARG A 65 -30.59 -6.65 3.90
CA ARG A 65 -31.55 -7.08 2.88
C ARG A 65 -31.00 -8.27 2.12
#